data_AF-A0A067P641-F1
#
_entry.id   AF-A0A067P641-F1
#
_cell.length_a   1.000
_cell.length_b   1.000
_cell.length_c   1.000
_cell.angle_alpha   90.00
_cell.angle_beta   90.00
_cell.angle_gamma   90.00
#
_symmetry.space_group_name_H-M   'P 1'
#
loop_
_entity.id
_entity.type
_entity.pdbx_description
1 polymer ?
#
loop_
_entity_poly.entity_id
_entity_poly.type
_entity_poly.pdbx_seq_one_letter_code
_entity_poly.pdbx_strand_id
1 'polypeptide(L)'
;MTMEAIDQVVNAFEDTARRVVKTGFDVVEIDCGLGSLFSSFLNPNVNRRTDGYGGTIEGRTRLVLEVVDRVHAVVPDSMPLFLR
;
A
#
# COMPACT_ATOMS: atom_id res chain seq x y z
N MET A 1 -5.97 0.04 -13.45
CA MET A 1 -5.45 1.36 -13.02
C MET A 1 -4.34 1.78 -13.96
N THR A 2 -4.23 3.07 -14.26
CA THR A 2 -3.06 3.62 -14.96
C THR A 2 -1.90 3.80 -13.98
N MET A 3 -0.69 4.05 -14.49
CA MET A 3 0.47 4.38 -13.65
C MET A 3 0.20 5.62 -12.79
N GLU A 4 -0.38 6.67 -13.37
CA GLU A 4 -0.76 7.88 -12.65
C GLU A 4 -1.76 7.59 -11.52
N ALA A 5 -2.77 6.75 -11.77
CA ALA A 5 -3.73 6.37 -10.73
C ALA A 5 -3.08 5.55 -9.60
N ILE A 6 -2.03 4.76 -9.91
CA ILE A 6 -1.26 4.04 -8.91
C ILE A 6 -0.46 5.03 -8.05
N ASP A 7 0.23 5.99 -8.67
CA ASP A 7 0.98 7.02 -7.94
C ASP A 7 0.06 7.87 -7.04
N GLN A 8 -1.15 8.18 -7.51
CA GLN A 8 -2.17 8.87 -6.72
C GLN A 8 -2.59 8.05 -5.50
N VAL A 9 -2.76 6.73 -5.64
CA VAL A 9 -3.06 5.85 -4.50
C VAL A 9 -1.91 5.85 -3.50
N VAL A 10 -0.66 5.69 -3.96
CA VAL A 10 0.52 5.70 -3.07
C VAL A 10 0.59 7.00 -2.26
N ASN A 11 0.42 8.16 -2.93
CA ASN A 11 0.40 9.46 -2.26
C ASN A 11 -0.78 9.58 -1.27
N ALA A 12 -1.95 9.06 -1.62
CA ALA A 12 -3.12 9.09 -0.73
C ALA A 12 -2.89 8.30 0.57
N PHE A 13 -2.18 7.17 0.51
CA PHE A 13 -1.81 6.41 1.71
C PHE A 13 -0.81 7.18 2.58
N GLU A 14 0.20 7.81 1.98
CA GLU A 14 1.15 8.67 2.69
C GLU A 14 0.44 9.84 3.40
N ASP A 15 -0.42 10.57 2.68
CA ASP A 15 -1.19 11.69 3.24
C ASP A 15 -2.15 11.26 4.34
N THR A 16 -2.67 10.03 4.26
CA THR A 16 -3.52 9.45 5.31
C THR A 16 -2.68 9.14 6.55
N ALA A 17 -1.52 8.51 6.38
CA ALA A 17 -0.60 8.24 7.49
C ALA A 17 -0.14 9.54 8.18
N ARG A 18 0.17 10.61 7.44
CA ARG A 18 0.48 11.93 8.02
C ARG A 18 -0.65 12.47 8.89
N ARG A 19 -1.91 12.27 8.47
CA ARG A 19 -3.10 12.68 9.25
C ARG A 19 -3.24 11.83 10.51
N VAL A 20 -3.06 10.51 10.41
CA VAL A 20 -3.14 9.56 11.53
C VAL A 20 -2.08 9.89 12.59
N VAL A 21 -0.83 10.13 12.17
CA VAL A 21 0.26 10.55 13.06
C VAL A 21 -0.07 11.87 13.75
N LYS A 22 -0.57 12.87 12.99
CA LYS A 22 -0.95 14.18 13.56
C LYS A 22 -2.06 14.08 14.61
N THR A 23 -2.99 13.14 14.44
CA THR A 23 -4.08 12.93 15.40
C THR A 23 -3.66 12.13 16.64
N GLY A 24 -2.48 11.51 16.63
CA GLY A 24 -1.94 10.79 17.78
C GLY A 24 -2.55 9.40 17.99
N PHE A 25 -2.87 8.67 16.91
CA PHE A 25 -3.19 7.24 17.03
C PHE A 25 -1.99 6.44 17.54
N ASP A 26 -2.23 5.32 18.21
CA ASP A 26 -1.17 4.49 18.77
C ASP A 26 -0.54 3.51 17.76
N VAL A 27 -1.29 3.09 16.74
CA VAL A 27 -0.89 2.05 15.77
C VAL A 27 -1.44 2.39 14.39
N VAL A 28 -0.69 2.03 13.34
CA VAL A 28 -1.13 2.07 11.93
C VAL A 28 -1.18 0.64 11.38
N GLU A 29 -2.27 0.29 10.69
CA GLU A 29 -2.37 -0.97 9.93
C GLU A 29 -2.67 -0.65 8.46
N ILE A 30 -1.91 -1.27 7.54
CA ILE A 30 -2.21 -1.30 6.11
C ILE A 30 -3.00 -2.58 5.83
N ASP A 31 -4.27 -2.44 5.45
CA ASP A 31 -5.15 -3.56 5.14
C ASP A 31 -4.95 -4.07 3.71
N CYS A 32 -4.35 -5.25 3.57
CA CYS A 32 -4.20 -6.02 2.34
C CYS A 32 -5.11 -7.27 2.31
N GLY A 33 -6.12 -7.33 3.17
CA GLY A 33 -7.05 -8.43 3.31
C GLY A 33 -8.04 -8.61 2.16
N LEU A 34 -8.90 -9.62 2.29
CA LEU A 34 -9.81 -10.07 1.25
C LEU A 34 -10.73 -8.95 0.72
N GLY A 35 -10.68 -8.69 -0.59
CA GLY A 35 -11.52 -7.69 -1.25
C GLY A 35 -10.94 -6.27 -1.22
N SER A 36 -9.80 -6.06 -0.56
CA SER A 36 -9.05 -4.79 -0.63
C SER A 36 -8.45 -4.57 -2.03
N LEU A 37 -8.09 -3.31 -2.31
CA LEU A 37 -7.30 -2.95 -3.49
C LEU A 37 -6.04 -3.82 -3.63
N PHE A 38 -5.28 -3.97 -2.54
CA PHE A 38 -4.03 -4.72 -2.56
C PHE A 38 -4.24 -6.20 -2.83
N SER A 39 -5.29 -6.80 -2.27
CA SER A 39 -5.62 -8.21 -2.55
C SER A 39 -5.86 -8.47 -4.04
N SER A 40 -6.42 -7.48 -4.76
CA SER A 40 -6.64 -7.58 -6.21
C SER A 40 -5.33 -7.53 -7.01
N PHE A 41 -4.31 -6.80 -6.53
CA PHE A 41 -2.97 -6.76 -7.14
C PHE A 41 -2.16 -8.02 -6.82
N LEU A 42 -2.25 -8.53 -5.59
CA LEU A 42 -1.51 -9.72 -5.14
C LEU A 42 -2.01 -11.02 -5.81
N ASN A 43 -3.30 -11.11 -6.09
CA ASN A 43 -3.92 -12.33 -6.60
C ASN A 43 -3.68 -12.51 -8.12
N PRO A 44 -2.94 -13.55 -8.55
CA PRO A 44 -2.64 -13.77 -9.98
C PRO A 44 -3.87 -14.14 -10.82
N ASN A 45 -4.96 -14.59 -10.20
CA ASN A 45 -6.21 -14.87 -10.90
C ASN A 45 -6.97 -13.59 -11.28
N VAL A 46 -6.75 -12.51 -10.52
CA VAL A 46 -7.40 -11.20 -10.70
C VAL A 46 -6.47 -10.24 -11.43
N ASN A 47 -5.21 -10.13 -11.00
CA ASN A 47 -4.22 -9.26 -11.63
C ASN A 47 -3.68 -9.89 -12.92
N ARG A 48 -4.22 -9.44 -14.06
CA ARG A 48 -3.79 -9.83 -15.41
C ARG A 48 -2.90 -8.78 -16.08
N ARG A 49 -2.30 -7.87 -15.31
CA ARG A 49 -1.40 -6.84 -15.86
C ARG A 49 -0.13 -7.48 -16.41
N THR A 50 0.38 -6.89 -17.48
CA THR A 50 1.65 -7.26 -18.14
C THR A 50 2.74 -6.20 -17.95
N ASP A 51 2.44 -5.14 -17.20
CA ASP A 51 3.42 -4.13 -16.81
C ASP A 51 4.09 -4.45 -15.46
N GLY A 52 4.88 -3.51 -14.94
CA GLY A 52 5.64 -3.67 -13.71
C GLY A 52 4.82 -3.94 -12.44
N TYR A 53 3.48 -3.92 -12.51
CA TYR A 53 2.60 -4.22 -11.37
C TYR A 53 1.85 -5.56 -11.51
N GLY A 54 2.28 -6.44 -12.42
CA GLY A 54 1.68 -7.77 -12.61
C GLY A 54 2.66 -8.80 -13.14
N GLY A 55 2.14 -9.97 -13.51
CA GLY A 55 2.93 -11.07 -14.06
C GLY A 55 3.75 -11.83 -13.01
N THR A 56 4.84 -11.24 -12.51
CA THR A 56 5.72 -11.88 -11.53
C THR A 56 5.28 -11.63 -10.09
N ILE A 57 5.88 -12.32 -9.12
CA ILE A 57 5.60 -12.04 -7.71
C ILE A 57 6.01 -10.61 -7.35
N GLU A 58 7.18 -10.15 -7.82
CA GLU A 58 7.70 -8.81 -7.59
C GLU A 58 6.77 -7.74 -8.18
N GLY A 59 6.21 -7.98 -9.37
CA GLY A 59 5.25 -7.08 -9.97
C GLY A 59 3.96 -7.00 -9.15
N ARG A 60 3.43 -8.14 -8.73
CA ARG A 60 2.18 -8.19 -7.93
C ARG A 60 2.32 -7.60 -6.53
N THR A 61 3.51 -7.69 -5.91
CA THR A 61 3.77 -7.12 -4.58
C THR A 61 4.19 -5.66 -4.61
N ARG A 62 4.59 -5.13 -5.78
CA ARG A 62 5.17 -3.79 -5.92
C ARG A 62 4.33 -2.69 -5.27
N LEU A 63 3.04 -2.63 -5.60
CA LEU A 63 2.15 -1.59 -5.07
C LEU A 63 2.09 -1.62 -3.53
N VAL A 64 2.04 -2.81 -2.94
CA VAL A 64 2.00 -2.96 -1.48
C VAL A 64 3.30 -2.44 -0.86
N LEU A 65 4.44 -2.81 -1.43
CA LEU A 65 5.74 -2.38 -0.93
C LEU A 65 5.93 -0.87 -1.06
N GLU A 66 5.54 -0.27 -2.19
CA GLU A 66 5.60 1.19 -2.38
C GLU A 66 4.74 1.94 -1.34
N VAL A 67 3.54 1.42 -1.03
CA VAL A 67 2.70 1.99 0.02
C VAL A 67 3.33 1.82 1.40
N VAL A 68 3.85 0.63 1.72
CA VAL A 68 4.53 0.37 3.00
C VAL A 68 5.72 1.33 3.17
N ASP A 69 6.55 1.50 2.16
CA ASP A 69 7.72 2.39 2.21
C ASP A 69 7.30 3.84 2.47
N ARG A 70 6.27 4.34 1.76
CA ARG A 70 5.78 5.73 1.96
C ARG A 70 5.13 5.94 3.32
N VAL A 71 4.34 4.98 3.79
CA VAL A 71 3.71 5.05 5.11
C VAL A 71 4.77 4.96 6.21
N HIS A 72 5.70 4.03 6.12
CA HIS A 72 6.79 3.86 7.09
C HIS A 72 7.67 5.12 7.17
N ALA A 73 7.90 5.83 6.06
CA ALA A 73 8.68 7.07 6.06
C ALA A 73 8.04 8.23 6.84
N VAL A 74 6.74 8.18 7.16
CA VAL A 74 6.02 9.24 7.87
C VAL A 74 5.54 8.83 9.27
N VAL A 75 5.46 7.53 9.54
CA VAL A 75 5.12 6.97 10.84
C VAL A 75 6.37 6.98 11.74
N PRO A 76 6.30 7.52 12.98
CA PRO A 76 7.45 7.54 13.87
C PRO A 76 7.77 6.14 14.40
N ASP A 77 9.04 5.86 14.72
CA ASP A 77 9.50 4.56 15.23
C ASP A 77 8.76 4.09 16.50
N SER A 78 8.18 5.01 17.26
CA SER A 78 7.38 4.72 18.45
C SER A 78 5.97 4.21 18.15
N MET A 79 5.52 4.26 16.91
CA MET A 79 4.18 3.89 16.46
C MET A 79 4.27 2.62 15.58
N PRO A 80 3.80 1.45 16.07
CA PRO A 80 3.85 0.23 15.28
C PRO A 80 3.09 0.34 13.96
N LEU A 81 3.71 -0.16 12.89
CA LEU A 81 3.10 -0.31 11.57
C LEU A 81 2.87 -1.80 11.28
N PHE A 82 1.61 -2.19 11.09
CA PHE A 82 1.21 -3.55 10.72
C PHE A 82 0.77 -3.62 9.25
N LEU A 83 0.85 -4.84 8.71
CA LEU A 83 0.33 -5.21 7.40
C LEU A 83 -0.56 -6.45 7.61
N ARG A 84 -1.80 -6.41 7.12
CA ARG A 84 -2.76 -7.52 7.25
C ARG A 84 -3.10 -8.14 5.91
#